data_AF-D3V634-F1
#
_entry.id   AF-D3V634-F1
#
_cell.length_a   1.000
_cell.length_b   1.000
_cell.length_c   1.000
_cell.angle_alpha   90.00
_cell.angle_beta   90.00
_cell.angle_gamma   90.00
#
_symmetry.space_group_name_H-M   'P 1'
#
loop_
_entity.id
_entity.type
_entity.pdbx_description
1 polymer ?
#
loop_
_entity_poly.entity_id
_entity_poly.type
_entity_poly.pdbx_seq_one_letter_code
_entity_poly.pdbx_strand_id
1 'polypeptide(L)'
;MNFIALFFGIFYYLIIGLWKKGLTLLGLNIAVFSIIVIFSIISGIDISDSILNVMGGAFSLLNGYLANYAYYLKEIKGDDGWNPFKGIFTK
;
A
#
# COMPACT_ATOMS: atom_id res chain seq x y z
N MET A 1 -12.07 8.18 -2.83
CA MET A 1 -10.98 7.23 -3.18
C MET A 1 -10.23 7.79 -4.37
N ASN A 2 -8.90 7.62 -4.43
CA ASN A 2 -8.06 8.06 -5.54
C ASN A 2 -7.98 6.97 -6.60
N PHE A 3 -8.52 7.23 -7.79
CA PHE A 3 -8.56 6.23 -8.86
C PHE A 3 -7.17 5.96 -9.46
N ILE A 4 -6.32 6.99 -9.58
CA ILE A 4 -4.98 6.84 -10.17
C ILE A 4 -4.08 6.03 -9.23
N ALA A 5 -4.10 6.33 -7.93
CA ALA A 5 -3.33 5.58 -6.94
C ALA A 5 -3.75 4.11 -6.86
N LEU A 6 -5.01 3.79 -7.15
CA LEU A 6 -5.51 2.42 -7.14
C LEU A 6 -4.80 1.52 -8.16
N PHE A 7 -4.57 2.02 -9.38
CA PHE A 7 -3.91 1.25 -10.45
C PHE A 7 -2.39 1.40 -10.45
N PHE A 8 -1.89 2.59 -10.09
CA PHE A 8 -0.47 2.92 -10.26
C PHE A 8 0.36 2.82 -8.98
N GLY A 9 -0.28 2.61 -7.82
CA GLY A 9 0.38 2.37 -6.54
C GLY A 9 1.54 3.34 -6.30
N ILE A 10 2.73 2.81 -5.99
CA ILE A 10 3.96 3.57 -5.73
C ILE A 10 4.26 4.66 -6.77
N PHE A 11 4.05 4.40 -8.07
CA PHE A 11 4.40 5.37 -9.11
C PHE A 11 3.60 6.66 -8.98
N TYR A 12 2.32 6.56 -8.60
CA TYR A 12 1.51 7.74 -8.29
C TYR A 12 2.09 8.52 -7.12
N TYR A 13 2.44 7.85 -6.02
CA TYR A 13 3.01 8.49 -4.83
C TYR A 13 4.34 9.19 -5.12
N LEU A 14 5.17 8.64 -6.01
CA LEU A 14 6.42 9.29 -6.44
C LEU A 14 6.13 10.60 -7.20
N ILE A 15 5.19 10.58 -8.14
CA ILE A 15 4.85 11.75 -8.98
C ILE A 15 4.36 12.93 -8.14
N ILE A 16 3.51 12.70 -7.14
CA ILE A 16 2.99 13.77 -6.27
C ILE A 16 3.89 14.06 -5.05
N GLY A 17 5.07 13.44 -5.00
CA GLY A 17 6.06 13.63 -3.96
C GLY A 17 5.67 13.08 -2.58
N LEU A 18 4.79 12.08 -2.50
CA LEU A 18 4.49 11.29 -1.29
C LEU A 18 5.38 10.03 -1.20
N TRP A 19 6.63 10.15 -1.63
CA TRP A 19 7.54 9.02 -1.85
C TRP A 19 7.78 8.18 -0.60
N LYS A 20 7.84 8.78 0.60
CA LYS A 20 8.02 8.06 1.87
C LYS A 20 6.90 7.08 2.14
N LYS A 21 5.65 7.57 2.14
CA LYS A 21 4.45 6.73 2.34
C LYS A 21 4.31 5.70 1.22
N GLY A 22 4.60 6.08 -0.01
CA GLY A 22 4.66 5.16 -1.14
C GLY A 22 5.63 4.00 -0.90
N LEU A 23 6.88 4.30 -0.49
CA LEU A 23 7.89 3.29 -0.18
C LEU A 23 7.48 2.40 1.00
N THR A 24 6.83 2.96 2.03
CA THR A 24 6.31 2.15 3.14
C THR A 24 5.23 1.17 2.67
N LEU A 25 4.31 1.62 1.80
CA LEU A 25 3.29 0.74 1.23
C LEU A 25 3.88 -0.34 0.33
N LEU A 26 4.89 0.01 -0.47
CA LEU A 26 5.63 -0.95 -1.30
C LEU A 26 6.36 -1.98 -0.43
N GLY A 27 7.07 -1.52 0.61
CA GLY A 27 7.76 -2.40 1.55
C GLY A 27 6.80 -3.36 2.27
N LEU A 28 5.63 -2.87 2.67
CA LEU A 28 4.59 -3.69 3.29
C LEU A 28 4.05 -4.74 2.30
N ASN A 29 3.84 -4.37 1.04
CA ASN A 29 3.45 -5.30 -0.01
C ASN A 29 4.50 -6.41 -0.18
N ILE A 30 5.77 -6.05 -0.41
CA ILE A 30 6.87 -7.01 -0.55
C ILE A 30 6.97 -7.92 0.67
N ALA A 31 6.90 -7.37 1.89
CA ALA A 31 6.98 -8.15 3.11
C ALA A 31 5.85 -9.20 3.22
N VAL A 32 4.61 -8.79 2.98
CA VAL A 32 3.44 -9.69 3.03
C VAL A 32 3.55 -10.81 1.99
N PHE A 33 3.89 -10.47 0.74
CA PHE A 33 4.05 -11.49 -0.30
C PHE A 33 5.24 -12.42 -0.04
N SER A 34 6.35 -11.89 0.50
CA SER A 34 7.51 -12.71 0.89
C SER A 34 7.16 -13.71 1.99
N ILE A 35 6.41 -13.29 3.01
CA ILE A 35 5.94 -14.18 4.09
C ILE A 35 5.08 -15.31 3.52
N ILE A 36 4.20 -15.00 2.56
CA ILE A 36 3.34 -16.00 1.90
C ILE A 36 4.17 -17.01 1.12
N VAL A 37 5.13 -16.54 0.32
CA VAL A 37 5.99 -17.42 -0.47
C VAL A 37 6.82 -18.32 0.45
N ILE A 38 7.42 -17.76 1.50
CA ILE A 38 8.19 -18.53 2.49
C ILE A 38 7.30 -19.57 3.18
N PHE A 39 6.08 -19.19 3.58
CA PHE A 39 5.12 -20.11 4.19
C PHE A 39 4.76 -21.26 3.25
N SER A 40 4.50 -20.98 1.97
CA SER A 40 4.19 -21.99 0.96
C SER A 40 5.34 -22.99 0.80
N ILE A 41 6.58 -22.51 0.72
CA ILE A 41 7.78 -23.35 0.61
C ILE A 41 7.97 -24.24 1.84
N ILE A 42 7.80 -23.70 3.05
CA ILE A 42 8.03 -24.45 4.30
C ILE A 42 6.92 -25.47 4.57
N SER A 43 5.66 -25.12 4.29
CA SER A 43 4.50 -25.96 4.57
C SER A 43 4.23 -27.00 3.48
N GLY A 44 4.78 -26.81 2.28
CA GLY A 44 4.43 -27.61 1.10
C GLY A 44 2.99 -27.36 0.61
N ILE A 45 2.34 -26.30 1.09
CA ILE A 45 0.98 -25.91 0.69
C ILE A 45 1.10 -24.85 -0.41
N ASP A 46 0.59 -25.17 -1.59
CA ASP A 46 0.49 -24.22 -2.69
C ASP A 46 -0.63 -23.20 -2.40
N ILE A 47 -0.29 -21.91 -2.45
CA ILE A 47 -1.27 -20.82 -2.38
C ILE A 47 -1.83 -20.62 -3.79
N SER A 48 -3.16 -20.65 -3.92
CA SER A 48 -3.79 -20.47 -5.24
C SER A 48 -3.61 -19.04 -5.78
N ASP A 49 -3.49 -18.94 -7.11
CA ASP A 49 -3.40 -17.65 -7.81
C ASP A 49 -4.59 -16.73 -7.50
N SER A 50 -5.77 -17.30 -7.24
CA SER A 50 -6.95 -16.54 -6.85
C SER A 50 -6.73 -15.77 -5.53
N ILE A 51 -6.07 -16.39 -4.55
CA ILE A 51 -5.75 -15.72 -3.28
C ILE A 51 -4.74 -14.59 -3.54
N LEU A 52 -3.68 -14.86 -4.31
CA LEU A 52 -2.66 -13.87 -4.65
C LEU A 52 -3.27 -12.66 -5.38
N ASN A 53 -4.17 -12.90 -6.32
CA ASN A 53 -4.88 -11.87 -7.06
C ASN A 53 -5.79 -11.02 -6.16
N VAL A 54 -6.55 -11.64 -5.26
CA VAL A 54 -7.39 -10.92 -4.29
C VAL A 54 -6.53 -10.06 -3.37
N MET A 55 -5.37 -10.56 -2.94
CA MET A 55 -4.43 -9.78 -2.12
C MET A 55 -3.85 -8.60 -2.90
N GLY A 56 -3.46 -8.81 -4.15
CA GLY A 56 -3.03 -7.72 -5.05
C GLY A 56 -4.12 -6.65 -5.18
N GLY A 57 -5.37 -7.07 -5.41
CA GLY A 57 -6.53 -6.18 -5.45
C GLY A 57 -6.75 -5.42 -4.15
N ALA A 58 -6.60 -6.07 -3.00
CA ALA A 58 -6.70 -5.43 -1.69
C ALA A 58 -5.62 -4.35 -1.50
N PHE A 59 -4.38 -4.60 -1.96
CA PHE A 59 -3.31 -3.61 -1.95
C PHE A 59 -3.59 -2.43 -2.89
N SER A 60 -4.14 -2.67 -4.08
CA SER A 60 -4.59 -1.60 -4.99
C SER A 60 -5.65 -0.73 -4.34
N LEU A 61 -6.67 -1.34 -3.73
CA LEU A 61 -7.72 -0.62 -3.00
C LEU A 61 -7.14 0.20 -1.84
N LEU A 62 -6.20 -0.38 -1.10
CA LEU A 62 -5.51 0.31 0.00
C LEU A 62 -4.75 1.55 -0.50
N ASN A 63 -3.98 1.46 -1.59
CA ASN A 63 -3.33 2.63 -2.20
C ASN A 63 -4.36 3.70 -2.62
N GLY A 64 -5.43 3.29 -3.29
CA GLY A 64 -6.52 4.20 -3.69
C GLY A 64 -7.19 4.89 -2.50
N TYR A 65 -7.38 4.18 -1.39
CA TYR A 65 -8.05 4.71 -0.20
C TYR A 65 -7.16 5.73 0.56
N LEU A 66 -5.87 5.43 0.70
CA LEU A 66 -4.94 6.23 1.49
C LEU A 66 -4.46 7.50 0.79
N ALA A 67 -4.32 7.48 -0.54
CA ALA A 67 -3.66 8.53 -1.31
C ALA A 67 -4.22 9.94 -1.08
N ASN A 68 -5.54 10.13 -1.12
CA ASN A 68 -6.15 11.45 -0.96
C ASN A 68 -5.87 12.05 0.43
N TYR A 69 -5.97 11.23 1.48
CA TYR A 69 -5.73 11.70 2.84
C TYR A 69 -4.24 11.93 3.10
N ALA A 70 -3.37 11.07 2.57
CA ALA A 70 -1.93 11.26 2.63
C ALA A 70 -1.49 12.57 1.95
N TYR A 71 -2.09 12.90 0.80
CA TYR A 71 -1.88 14.16 0.11
C TYR A 71 -2.36 15.36 0.94
N TYR A 72 -3.56 15.29 1.51
CA TYR A 72 -4.08 16.31 2.41
C TYR A 72 -3.16 16.57 3.61
N LEU A 73 -2.67 15.51 4.27
CA LEU A 73 -1.74 15.65 5.40
C LEU A 73 -0.46 16.40 5.00
N LYS A 74 0.09 16.10 3.82
CA LYS A 74 1.29 16.76 3.32
C LYS A 74 1.02 18.23 2.99
N GLU A 75 0.05 18.51 2.14
CA GLU A 75 -0.17 19.86 1.59
C GLU A 75 -0.80 20.82 2.61
N ILE A 76 -1.72 20.34 3.45
CA ILE A 76 -2.47 21.20 4.38
C ILE A 76 -1.85 21.19 5.78
N LYS A 77 -1.34 20.04 6.25
CA LYS A 77 -0.79 19.92 7.60
C LYS A 77 0.75 19.91 7.65
N GLY A 78 1.43 19.99 6.50
CA GLY A 78 2.89 19.92 6.42
C GLY A 78 3.46 18.56 6.85
N ASP A 79 2.64 17.52 6.90
CA ASP A 79 2.97 16.22 7.48
C ASP A 79 3.36 15.19 6.41
N ASP A 80 4.64 15.22 6.07
CA ASP A 80 5.29 14.30 5.13
C ASP A 80 6.09 13.19 5.85
N GLY A 81 5.43 12.51 6.80
CA GLY A 81 6.00 11.37 7.53
C GLY A 81 5.92 10.04 6.78
N TRP A 82 6.53 9.00 7.37
CA TRP A 82 6.57 7.64 6.79
C TRP A 82 5.32 6.80 7.04
N ASN A 83 4.51 7.11 8.06
CA ASN A 83 3.33 6.32 8.38
C ASN A 83 2.19 6.57 7.37
N PRO A 84 1.84 5.61 6.49
CA PRO A 84 0.77 5.79 5.50
C PRO A 84 -0.63 5.73 6.12
N PHE A 85 -0.76 5.24 7.36
CA PHE A 85 -2.02 5.07 8.08
C PHE A 85 -2.32 6.21 9.07
N LYS A 86 -1.46 7.24 9.12
CA LYS A 86 -1.59 8.34 10.07
C LYS A 86 -2.94 9.02 9.90
N GLY A 87 -3.67 9.18 11.02
CA GLY A 87 -4.92 9.93 11.10
C GLY A 87 -6.15 9.25 10.47
N ILE A 88 -6.07 7.96 10.14
CA ILE A 88 -7.18 7.18 9.55
C ILE A 88 -8.01 6.48 10.64
N PHE A 89 -7.36 6.10 11.74
CA PHE A 89 -7.98 5.37 12.85
C PHE A 89 -8.30 6.26 14.05
N THR A 90 -7.97 7.56 13.98
CA THR A 90 -8.16 8.51 15.08
C THR A 90 -9.38 9.37 14.75
N LYS A 91 -10.46 9.21 15.53
CA LYS A 91 -11.59 10.14 15.54
C LYS A 91 -11.19 11.46 16.17
#